data_AF-A0A316Q961-F1
#
_entry.id   AF-A0A316Q961-F1
#
_cell.length_a   1.000
_cell.length_b   1.000
_cell.length_c   1.000
_cell.angle_alpha   90.00
_cell.angle_beta   90.00
_cell.angle_gamma   90.00
#
_symmetry.space_group_name_H-M   'P 1'
#
loop_
_entity.id
_entity.type
_entity.pdbx_description
1 polymer ?
#
loop_
_entity_poly.entity_id
_entity_poly.type
_entity_poly.pdbx_seq_one_letter_code
_entity_poly.pdbx_strand_id
1 'polypeptide(L)'
;MQRRGGAKCRSAWKTNDAPRPLWKRKKSCAVRLRNIKIIPLTETTVKKIKKVFSKIASWGCTLLLIFSALAALASVFLRNPNKVTFIGKYAVVRILTESMEPTIQAGDYILIEKVKLAELEEGDVITFYSDDPTIAGLLNTHRVYAFTEAGAVVTKGDNNLSADEYEVTGEKVVGRYAATLSFLTGIFNIFSKPIGYVALILLPLLLIMSVSFKDVVEAAKNGKDEKEDEVAAELARMKESGELEKRLAELAERNEEVEDSASPSDDGKKKSE
;
A
#
# COMPACT_ATOMS: atom_id res chain seq x y z
N MET A 1 -91.32 32.02 1.18
CA MET A 1 -90.41 32.76 0.30
C MET A 1 -89.71 33.81 1.13
N GLN A 2 -88.37 33.77 1.22
CA GLN A 2 -87.45 34.83 1.73
C GLN A 2 -87.57 35.25 3.21
N ARG A 3 -86.50 35.43 4.01
CA ARG A 3 -85.06 35.50 3.75
C ARG A 3 -84.30 35.27 5.07
N ARG A 4 -83.14 34.63 4.93
CA ARG A 4 -81.97 34.57 5.85
C ARG A 4 -81.56 36.01 6.21
N GLY A 5 -81.03 36.36 7.38
CA GLY A 5 -80.06 35.69 8.25
C GLY A 5 -78.99 36.75 8.57
N GLY A 6 -78.79 37.10 9.84
CA GLY A 6 -77.85 38.13 10.27
C GLY A 6 -77.63 38.08 11.78
N ALA A 7 -76.38 37.88 12.17
CA ALA A 7 -75.92 37.67 13.53
C ALA A 7 -76.33 38.80 14.50
N LYS A 8 -76.65 38.44 15.75
CA LYS A 8 -76.64 39.38 16.88
C LYS A 8 -76.11 38.72 18.16
N CYS A 9 -75.01 39.27 18.63
CA CYS A 9 -74.47 39.12 19.98
C CYS A 9 -75.47 39.57 21.06
N ARG A 10 -75.43 38.89 22.20
CA ARG A 10 -75.63 39.36 23.59
C ARG A 10 -76.08 38.15 24.43
N SER A 11 -75.82 37.97 25.70
CA SER A 11 -74.93 38.54 26.72
C SER A 11 -75.34 37.83 28.02
N ALA A 12 -74.47 37.83 29.03
CA ALA A 12 -74.81 37.72 30.44
C ALA A 12 -75.29 36.34 30.99
N TRP A 13 -74.30 35.54 31.39
CA TRP A 13 -74.05 35.09 32.77
C TRP A 13 -75.20 35.12 33.80
N LYS A 14 -75.50 33.93 34.36
CA LYS A 14 -75.78 33.67 35.78
C LYS A 14 -75.42 32.20 36.09
N THR A 15 -74.27 31.94 36.72
CA THR A 15 -74.06 31.63 38.16
C THR A 15 -74.52 30.23 38.58
N ASN A 16 -73.58 29.29 38.65
CA ASN A 16 -73.14 28.60 39.87
C ASN A 16 -72.39 27.33 39.48
N ASP A 17 -71.08 27.32 39.71
CA ASP A 17 -70.37 26.19 40.34
C ASP A 17 -68.86 26.47 40.39
N ALA A 18 -68.26 26.05 41.50
CA ALA A 18 -66.95 26.38 42.04
C ALA A 18 -65.74 26.18 41.08
N PRO A 19 -64.61 26.90 41.31
CA PRO A 19 -63.46 26.90 40.41
C PRO A 19 -62.70 25.56 40.42
N ARG A 20 -62.60 24.90 39.25
CA ARG A 20 -61.59 23.87 38.99
C ARG A 20 -60.28 24.51 38.50
N PRO A 21 -59.10 24.08 39.00
CA PRO A 21 -57.82 24.70 38.68
C PRO A 21 -57.45 24.62 37.19
N LEU A 22 -57.18 25.78 36.62
CA LEU A 22 -56.73 26.06 35.27
C LEU A 22 -55.22 25.80 35.15
N TRP A 23 -54.83 24.74 34.45
CA TRP A 23 -53.69 24.78 33.53
C TRP A 23 -53.60 23.57 32.58
N LYS A 24 -54.66 22.74 32.48
CA LYS A 24 -54.99 22.01 31.25
C LYS A 24 -55.33 23.01 30.13
N ARG A 25 -54.30 23.58 29.51
CA ARG A 25 -54.34 24.22 28.18
C ARG A 25 -53.06 23.88 27.43
N LYS A 26 -53.06 22.73 26.76
CA LYS A 26 -52.25 22.54 25.54
C LYS A 26 -53.21 22.28 24.40
N LYS A 27 -53.70 23.39 23.82
CA LYS A 27 -54.36 23.36 22.52
C LYS A 27 -53.30 23.14 21.45
N SER A 28 -53.63 22.25 20.53
CA SER A 28 -52.95 21.91 19.30
C SER A 28 -52.09 23.02 18.70
N CYS A 29 -50.77 22.81 18.71
CA CYS A 29 -49.87 23.36 17.72
C CYS A 29 -49.41 22.19 16.85
N ALA A 30 -50.27 21.76 15.92
CA ALA A 30 -49.84 20.91 14.82
C ALA A 30 -49.01 21.80 13.88
N VAL A 31 -47.72 21.94 14.19
CA VAL A 31 -46.76 22.52 13.26
C VAL A 31 -46.65 21.55 12.10
N ARG A 32 -47.19 21.96 10.95
CA ARG A 32 -47.00 21.31 9.66
C ARG A 32 -45.51 21.34 9.33
N LEU A 33 -44.78 20.31 9.79
CA LEU A 33 -43.41 20.04 9.37
C LEU A 33 -43.46 19.77 7.86
N ARG A 34 -42.98 20.76 7.09
CA ARG A 34 -42.72 20.60 5.66
C ARG A 34 -41.73 19.46 5.49
N ASN A 35 -42.07 18.51 4.62
CA ASN A 35 -41.18 17.46 4.14
C ASN A 35 -39.81 18.04 3.76
N ILE A 36 -38.82 17.81 4.61
CA ILE A 36 -37.42 17.89 4.21
C ILE A 36 -37.17 16.62 3.41
N LYS A 37 -37.20 16.72 2.08
CA LYS A 37 -36.66 15.68 1.21
C LYS A 37 -35.17 15.60 1.49
N ILE A 38 -34.77 14.69 2.37
CA ILE A 38 -33.39 14.20 2.41
C ILE A 38 -33.20 13.50 1.07
N ILE A 39 -32.47 14.15 0.14
CA ILE A 39 -32.13 13.56 -1.15
C ILE A 39 -31.15 12.42 -0.81
N PRO A 40 -31.52 11.13 -0.99
CA PRO A 40 -30.56 10.07 -0.81
C PRO A 40 -29.48 10.28 -1.88
N LEU A 41 -28.22 10.38 -1.46
CA LEU A 41 -27.07 10.30 -2.36
C LEU A 41 -27.29 9.06 -3.22
N THR A 42 -27.53 9.28 -4.51
CA THR A 42 -27.86 8.21 -5.44
C THR A 42 -26.70 7.20 -5.45
N GLU A 43 -26.99 5.90 -5.47
CA GLU A 43 -25.94 4.86 -5.48
C GLU A 43 -24.89 5.08 -6.58
N THR A 44 -25.27 5.77 -7.66
CA THR A 44 -24.42 6.14 -8.78
C THR A 44 -23.35 7.17 -8.43
N THR A 45 -23.62 8.12 -7.51
CA THR A 45 -22.60 9.07 -7.03
C THR A 45 -21.59 8.37 -6.13
N VAL A 46 -22.04 7.46 -5.26
CA VAL A 46 -21.16 6.66 -4.40
C VAL A 46 -20.25 5.75 -5.23
N LYS A 47 -20.78 5.09 -6.27
CA LYS A 47 -19.99 4.25 -7.20
C LYS A 47 -18.96 5.05 -8.00
N LYS A 48 -19.32 6.25 -8.50
CA LYS A 48 -18.39 7.15 -9.20
C LYS A 48 -17.28 7.66 -8.27
N ILE A 49 -17.62 8.09 -7.06
CA ILE A 49 -16.65 8.55 -6.05
C ILE A 49 -15.69 7.41 -5.67
N LYS A 50 -16.19 6.18 -5.50
CA LYS A 50 -15.36 5.01 -5.19
C LYS A 50 -14.39 4.67 -6.32
N LYS A 51 -14.80 4.78 -7.59
CA LYS A 51 -13.91 4.63 -8.76
C LYS A 51 -12.84 5.72 -8.83
N VAL A 52 -13.20 6.97 -8.61
CA VAL A 52 -12.27 8.10 -8.62
C VAL A 52 -11.27 7.99 -7.47
N PHE A 53 -11.73 7.65 -6.26
CA PHE A 53 -10.88 7.43 -5.10
C PHE A 53 -9.90 6.27 -5.32
N SER A 54 -10.34 5.17 -5.94
CA SER A 54 -9.46 4.05 -6.28
C SER A 54 -8.36 4.44 -7.27
N LYS A 55 -8.66 5.27 -8.28
CA LYS A 55 -7.64 5.76 -9.23
C LYS A 55 -6.67 6.76 -8.60
N ILE A 56 -7.18 7.66 -7.76
CA ILE A 56 -6.35 8.61 -6.99
C ILE A 56 -5.44 7.87 -6.01
N ALA A 57 -5.95 6.83 -5.34
CA ALA A 57 -5.16 5.99 -4.45
C ALA A 57 -4.08 5.22 -5.21
N SER A 58 -4.40 4.70 -6.41
CA SER A 58 -3.42 4.05 -7.29
C SER A 58 -2.32 5.01 -7.73
N TRP A 59 -2.66 6.22 -8.17
CA TRP A 59 -1.69 7.24 -8.56
C TRP A 59 -0.86 7.74 -7.37
N GLY A 60 -1.49 7.87 -6.20
CA GLY A 60 -0.82 8.18 -4.94
C GLY A 60 0.20 7.11 -4.57
N CYS A 61 -0.15 5.82 -4.65
CA CYS A 61 0.78 4.71 -4.43
C CYS A 61 1.93 4.71 -5.43
N THR A 62 1.68 4.94 -6.72
CA THR A 62 2.78 5.02 -7.72
C THR A 62 3.70 6.21 -7.48
N LEU A 63 3.16 7.38 -7.13
CA LEU A 63 3.98 8.56 -6.80
C LEU A 63 4.78 8.34 -5.52
N LEU A 64 4.22 7.65 -4.53
CA LEU A 64 4.90 7.30 -3.29
C LEU A 64 6.04 6.29 -3.56
N LEU A 65 5.85 5.33 -4.46
CA LEU A 65 6.91 4.42 -4.91
C LEU A 65 8.02 5.16 -5.66
N ILE A 66 7.69 6.07 -6.57
CA ILE A 66 8.67 6.88 -7.30
C ILE A 66 9.44 7.78 -6.33
N PHE A 67 8.76 8.45 -5.41
CA PHE A 67 9.39 9.26 -4.38
C PHE A 67 10.29 8.43 -3.47
N SER A 68 9.84 7.25 -3.04
CA SER A 68 10.65 6.29 -2.28
C SER A 68 11.90 5.86 -3.05
N ALA A 69 11.77 5.60 -4.36
CA ALA A 69 12.91 5.21 -5.20
C ALA A 69 13.91 6.37 -5.37
N LEU A 70 13.43 7.59 -5.58
CA LEU A 70 14.26 8.79 -5.64
C LEU A 70 14.93 9.08 -4.29
N ALA A 71 14.22 8.93 -3.18
CA ALA A 71 14.77 9.09 -1.84
C ALA A 71 15.82 8.02 -1.54
N ALA A 72 15.60 6.76 -1.95
CA ALA A 72 16.59 5.70 -1.85
C ALA A 72 17.84 6.02 -2.69
N LEU A 73 17.67 6.46 -3.94
CA LEU A 73 18.76 6.87 -4.82
C LEU A 73 19.55 8.04 -4.21
N ALA A 74 18.85 9.10 -3.79
CA ALA A 74 19.44 10.24 -3.10
C ALA A 74 20.20 9.79 -1.85
N SER A 75 19.63 8.88 -1.05
CA SER A 75 20.29 8.34 0.14
C SER A 75 21.56 7.56 -0.16
N VAL A 76 21.70 6.97 -1.36
CA VAL A 76 22.94 6.31 -1.81
C VAL A 76 23.97 7.35 -2.24
N PHE A 77 23.57 8.37 -3.01
CA PHE A 77 24.47 9.42 -3.47
C PHE A 77 24.91 10.40 -2.37
N LEU A 78 24.08 10.63 -1.35
CA LEU A 78 24.35 11.53 -0.22
C LEU A 78 24.92 10.79 1.00
N ARG A 79 25.13 9.47 0.93
CA ARG A 79 25.64 8.69 2.06
C ARG A 79 27.11 9.03 2.30
N ASN A 80 27.38 9.85 3.30
CA ASN A 80 28.71 9.95 3.88
C ASN A 80 28.86 8.82 4.91
N PRO A 81 29.60 7.73 4.63
CA PRO A 81 29.73 6.60 5.56
C PRO A 81 30.37 7.01 6.90
N ASN A 82 31.10 8.12 6.91
CA ASN A 82 31.88 8.58 8.06
C ASN A 82 31.09 9.52 8.99
N LYS A 83 29.83 9.83 8.69
CA LYS A 83 29.01 10.69 9.56
C LYS A 83 27.93 9.87 10.25
N VAL A 84 28.02 9.81 11.57
CA VAL A 84 26.98 9.19 12.40
C VAL A 84 25.89 10.20 12.69
N THR A 85 24.64 9.85 12.33
CA THR A 85 23.47 10.67 12.61
C THR A 85 22.81 10.16 13.89
N PHE A 86 22.81 10.98 14.93
CA PHE A 86 22.12 10.66 16.18
C PHE A 86 20.65 11.04 16.10
N ILE A 87 19.78 10.11 16.49
CA ILE A 87 18.36 10.33 16.70
C ILE A 87 18.14 10.32 18.22
N GLY A 88 18.06 11.53 18.80
CA GLY A 88 18.09 11.69 20.25
C GLY A 88 19.45 11.28 20.83
N LYS A 89 19.46 10.25 21.70
CA LYS A 89 20.70 9.72 22.33
C LYS A 89 21.30 8.50 21.63
N TYR A 90 20.62 7.94 20.64
CA TYR A 90 21.03 6.72 19.96
C TYR A 90 21.40 6.98 18.50
N ALA A 91 22.29 6.17 17.96
CA ALA A 91 22.57 6.12 16.52
C ALA A 91 22.68 4.66 16.06
N VAL A 92 22.46 4.44 14.77
CA VAL A 92 22.59 3.12 14.15
C VAL A 92 23.83 3.12 13.27
N VAL A 93 24.70 2.14 13.49
CA VAL A 93 25.94 1.94 12.73
C VAL A 93 25.95 0.53 12.17
N ARG A 94 26.54 0.34 10.99
CA ARG A 94 26.72 -0.98 10.39
C ARG A 94 28.15 -1.46 10.58
N ILE A 95 28.33 -2.67 11.08
CA ILE A 95 29.62 -3.33 11.20
C ILE A 95 30.08 -3.81 9.83
N LEU A 96 31.32 -3.52 9.48
CA LEU A 96 31.89 -3.82 8.16
C LEU A 96 32.85 -5.01 8.19
N THR A 97 33.54 -5.21 9.30
CA THR A 97 34.64 -6.18 9.46
C THR A 97 34.28 -7.26 10.48
N GLU A 98 34.98 -8.38 10.42
CA GLU A 98 34.82 -9.54 11.31
C GLU A 98 35.67 -9.42 12.60
N SER A 99 36.10 -8.21 12.96
CA SER A 99 37.00 -7.99 14.13
C SER A 99 36.31 -8.16 15.47
N MET A 100 34.97 -8.09 15.51
CA MET A 100 34.16 -8.25 16.71
C MET A 100 33.48 -9.62 16.82
N GLU A 101 33.83 -10.57 15.95
CA GLU A 101 33.31 -11.93 16.05
C GLU A 101 33.92 -12.68 17.25
N PRO A 102 33.15 -13.54 17.96
CA PRO A 102 31.76 -13.95 17.68
C PRO A 102 30.68 -13.04 18.30
N THR A 103 31.06 -12.00 19.04
CA THR A 103 30.11 -11.14 19.77
C THR A 103 29.18 -10.36 18.84
N ILE A 104 29.72 -9.80 17.76
CA ILE A 104 28.99 -9.03 16.76
C ILE A 104 29.46 -9.48 15.37
N GLN A 105 28.53 -9.87 14.51
CA GLN A 105 28.86 -10.40 13.18
C GLN A 105 29.11 -9.29 12.17
N ALA A 106 29.96 -9.56 11.17
CA ALA A 106 30.13 -8.63 10.06
C ALA A 106 28.81 -8.42 9.30
N GLY A 107 28.50 -7.17 8.98
CA GLY A 107 27.26 -6.78 8.31
C GLY A 107 26.09 -6.48 9.24
N ASP A 108 26.22 -6.72 10.55
CA ASP A 108 25.18 -6.39 11.53
C ASP A 108 24.98 -4.88 11.69
N TYR A 109 23.73 -4.50 11.96
CA TYR A 109 23.41 -3.15 12.42
C TYR A 109 23.39 -3.12 13.94
N ILE A 110 24.18 -2.23 14.51
CA ILE A 110 24.26 -2.01 15.95
C ILE A 110 23.65 -0.66 16.33
N LEU A 111 23.03 -0.63 17.49
CA LEU A 111 22.59 0.58 18.15
C LEU A 111 23.69 1.03 19.10
N ILE A 112 24.17 2.25 18.91
CA ILE A 112 25.12 2.89 19.80
C ILE A 112 24.45 4.03 20.56
N GLU A 113 24.86 4.24 21.79
CA GLU A 113 24.44 5.36 22.62
C GLU A 113 25.58 6.34 22.84
N LYS A 114 25.25 7.63 22.85
CA LYS A 114 26.23 8.68 23.13
C LYS A 114 26.58 8.65 24.62
N VAL A 115 27.85 8.42 24.93
CA VAL A 115 28.39 8.37 26.29
C VAL A 115 29.60 9.29 26.41
N LYS A 116 29.90 9.73 27.63
CA LYS A 116 31.14 10.44 27.93
C LYS A 116 32.23 9.43 28.26
N LEU A 117 33.49 9.83 28.05
CA LEU A 117 34.66 9.01 28.38
C LEU A 117 34.65 8.53 29.85
N ALA A 118 34.18 9.36 30.79
CA ALA A 118 34.12 9.03 32.22
C ALA A 118 33.06 7.96 32.58
N GLU A 119 32.16 7.62 31.66
CA GLU A 119 31.13 6.59 31.83
C GLU A 119 31.53 5.25 31.18
N LEU A 120 32.71 5.20 30.54
CA LEU A 120 33.24 4.00 29.92
C LEU A 120 34.04 3.18 30.93
N GLU A 121 33.88 1.87 30.83
CA GLU A 121 34.61 0.90 31.65
C GLU A 121 35.40 -0.08 30.78
N GLU A 122 36.39 -0.74 31.37
CA GLU A 122 37.10 -1.82 30.67
C GLU A 122 36.13 -2.93 30.30
N GLY A 123 36.21 -3.40 29.05
CA GLY A 123 35.29 -4.39 28.50
C GLY A 123 34.09 -3.81 27.76
N ASP A 124 33.84 -2.50 27.81
CA ASP A 124 32.80 -1.86 26.99
C ASP A 124 33.15 -1.94 25.49
N VAL A 125 32.15 -2.13 24.63
CA VAL A 125 32.35 -2.05 23.17
C VAL A 125 32.02 -0.64 22.72
N ILE A 126 32.96 0.02 22.06
CA ILE A 126 32.83 1.41 21.64
C ILE A 126 33.03 1.55 20.13
N THR A 127 32.30 2.49 19.54
CA THR A 127 32.53 2.95 18.16
C THR A 127 33.24 4.29 18.20
N PHE A 128 34.33 4.42 17.46
CA PHE A 128 35.17 5.62 17.43
C PHE A 128 35.72 5.89 16.03
N TYR A 129 36.25 7.11 15.82
CA TYR A 129 37.00 7.45 14.62
C TYR A 129 38.45 7.01 14.74
N SER A 130 38.90 6.13 13.85
CA SER A 130 40.26 5.58 13.91
C SER A 130 41.31 6.58 13.41
N ASP A 131 42.47 6.57 14.05
CA ASP A 131 43.69 7.29 13.64
C ASP A 131 44.68 6.41 12.89
N ASP A 132 44.40 5.12 12.80
CA ASP A 132 45.21 4.20 12.01
C ASP A 132 45.25 4.69 10.55
N PRO A 133 46.44 4.85 9.94
CA PRO A 133 46.59 5.33 8.57
C PRO A 133 45.83 4.49 7.52
N THR A 134 45.54 3.22 7.81
CA THR A 134 44.77 2.34 6.92
C THR A 134 43.27 2.66 6.90
N ILE A 135 42.73 3.17 8.00
CA ILE A 135 41.29 3.45 8.20
C ILE A 135 41.05 4.85 8.79
N ALA A 136 41.96 5.78 8.51
CA ALA A 136 41.96 7.11 9.12
C ALA A 136 40.65 7.86 8.86
N GLY A 137 40.00 8.29 9.94
CA GLY A 137 38.71 8.99 9.88
C GLY A 137 37.51 8.10 9.52
N LEU A 138 37.69 6.79 9.40
CA LEU A 138 36.60 5.82 9.32
C LEU A 138 36.17 5.41 10.73
N LEU A 139 34.93 4.93 10.83
CA LEU A 139 34.38 4.37 12.06
C LEU A 139 34.95 2.97 12.29
N ASN A 140 35.53 2.75 13.46
CA ASN A 140 35.94 1.44 13.93
C ASN A 140 35.20 1.10 15.23
N THR A 141 34.89 -0.18 15.45
CA THR A 141 34.17 -0.64 16.65
C THR A 141 34.95 -1.76 17.29
N HIS A 142 35.51 -1.52 18.48
CA HIS A 142 36.32 -2.48 19.23
C HIS A 142 35.99 -2.41 20.73
N ARG A 143 36.47 -3.39 21.49
CA ARG A 143 36.32 -3.45 22.94
C ARG A 143 37.40 -2.63 23.64
N VAL A 144 37.03 -1.91 24.68
CA VAL A 144 37.96 -1.24 25.59
C VAL A 144 38.79 -2.31 26.29
N TYR A 145 40.08 -2.31 26.03
CA TYR A 145 41.03 -3.24 26.63
C TYR A 145 41.64 -2.65 27.91
N ALA A 146 42.02 -1.37 27.87
CA ALA A 146 42.60 -0.65 29.00
C ALA A 146 42.49 0.87 28.80
N PHE A 147 42.70 1.62 29.87
CA PHE A 147 42.90 3.07 29.83
C PHE A 147 44.37 3.40 30.08
N THR A 148 44.91 4.37 29.33
CA THR A 148 46.28 4.84 29.54
C THR A 148 46.34 5.89 30.65
N GLU A 149 47.54 6.14 31.20
CA GLU A 149 47.73 7.18 32.24
C GLU A 149 47.36 8.58 31.74
N ALA A 150 47.44 8.82 30.43
CA ALA A 150 47.00 10.06 29.79
C ALA A 150 45.47 10.15 29.60
N GLY A 151 44.73 9.11 29.97
CA GLY A 151 43.27 9.03 29.82
C GLY A 151 42.80 8.65 28.41
N ALA A 152 43.69 8.14 27.54
CA ALA A 152 43.30 7.59 26.26
C ALA A 152 42.83 6.13 26.41
N VAL A 153 42.08 5.65 25.44
CA VAL A 153 41.49 4.31 25.44
C VAL A 153 42.30 3.42 24.52
N VAL A 154 42.77 2.29 25.05
CA VAL A 154 43.36 1.22 24.25
C VAL A 154 42.23 0.26 23.88
N THR A 155 42.05 0.04 22.58
CA THR A 155 41.00 -0.84 22.07
C THR A 155 41.56 -2.15 21.51
N LYS A 156 40.72 -3.18 21.48
CA LYS A 156 41.03 -4.48 20.89
C LYS A 156 39.78 -5.10 20.28
N GLY A 157 39.87 -5.59 19.06
CA GLY A 157 38.83 -6.43 18.45
C GLY A 157 38.73 -7.79 19.15
N ASP A 158 37.51 -8.29 19.38
CA ASP A 158 37.27 -9.58 20.03
C ASP A 158 37.92 -10.76 19.27
N ASN A 159 38.01 -10.65 17.93
CA ASN A 159 38.64 -11.63 17.05
C ASN A 159 40.14 -11.37 16.82
N ASN A 160 40.68 -10.26 17.33
CA ASN A 160 42.07 -9.88 17.11
C ASN A 160 42.99 -10.50 18.19
N LEU A 161 44.19 -10.93 17.80
CA LEU A 161 45.16 -11.51 18.74
C LEU A 161 45.81 -10.44 19.64
N SER A 162 46.19 -9.31 19.06
CA SER A 162 46.82 -8.17 19.75
C SER A 162 45.84 -7.02 19.96
N ALA A 163 46.17 -6.12 20.89
CA ALA A 163 45.50 -4.82 21.00
C ALA A 163 45.86 -3.93 19.79
N ASP A 164 45.05 -2.91 19.55
CA ASP A 164 45.30 -1.94 18.50
C ASP A 164 46.52 -1.07 18.86
N GLU A 165 47.32 -0.69 17.85
CA GLU A 165 48.54 0.10 18.04
C GLU A 165 48.24 1.58 18.36
N TYR A 166 47.10 2.07 17.89
CA TYR A 166 46.71 3.48 18.02
C TYR A 166 45.71 3.65 19.16
N GLU A 167 46.07 4.48 20.13
CA GLU A 167 45.20 4.86 21.24
C GLU A 167 44.11 5.83 20.78
N VAL A 168 42.93 5.71 21.37
CA VAL A 168 41.76 6.51 21.02
C VAL A 168 41.54 7.59 22.07
N THR A 169 41.55 8.86 21.65
CA THR A 169 41.20 9.96 22.54
C THR A 169 39.69 10.05 22.73
N GLY A 170 39.24 10.51 23.91
CA GLY A 170 37.82 10.60 24.24
C GLY A 170 36.98 11.43 23.28
N GLU A 171 37.58 12.40 22.57
CA GLU A 171 36.90 13.21 21.55
C GLU A 171 36.53 12.42 20.29
N LYS A 172 37.27 11.34 20.00
CA LYS A 172 37.04 10.47 18.83
C LYS A 172 36.06 9.35 19.13
N VAL A 173 35.71 9.14 20.39
CA VAL A 173 34.67 8.19 20.79
C VAL A 173 33.31 8.73 20.37
N VAL A 174 32.62 7.97 19.54
CA VAL A 174 31.30 8.33 19.03
C VAL A 174 30.20 7.86 19.98
N GLY A 175 30.32 6.63 20.48
CA GLY A 175 29.36 6.07 21.42
C GLY A 175 29.68 4.64 21.84
N ARG A 176 28.95 4.16 22.83
CA ARG A 176 29.02 2.78 23.36
C ARG A 176 27.95 1.92 22.71
N TYR A 177 28.28 0.66 22.45
CA TYR A 177 27.35 -0.37 22.00
C TYR A 177 26.23 -0.59 23.03
N ALA A 178 24.98 -0.52 22.58
CA ALA A 178 23.81 -0.78 23.41
C ALA A 178 23.12 -2.09 23.04
N ALA A 179 22.91 -2.36 21.75
CA ALA A 179 22.22 -3.56 21.28
C ALA A 179 22.49 -3.86 19.80
N THR A 180 22.36 -5.12 19.40
CA THR A 180 22.34 -5.53 17.99
C THR A 180 20.92 -5.55 17.45
N LEU A 181 20.71 -4.97 16.27
CA LEU A 181 19.42 -4.89 15.57
C LEU A 181 19.30 -6.02 14.53
N SER A 182 19.25 -7.26 14.98
CA SER A 182 19.24 -8.44 14.08
C SER A 182 18.07 -8.43 13.09
N PHE A 183 16.91 -7.86 13.46
CA PHE A 183 15.79 -7.67 12.55
C PHE A 183 16.14 -6.75 11.37
N LEU A 184 16.84 -5.66 11.64
CA LEU A 184 17.28 -4.72 10.62
C LEU A 184 18.34 -5.37 9.73
N THR A 185 19.31 -6.08 10.31
CA THR A 185 20.28 -6.88 9.55
C THR A 185 19.56 -7.85 8.60
N GLY A 186 18.59 -8.63 9.10
CA GLY A 186 17.87 -9.62 8.31
C GLY A 186 17.14 -9.01 7.10
N ILE A 187 16.42 -7.90 7.31
CA ILE A 187 15.72 -7.19 6.25
C ILE A 187 16.71 -6.67 5.21
N PHE A 188 17.74 -5.92 5.63
CA PHE A 188 18.69 -5.32 4.71
C PHE A 188 19.54 -6.36 3.98
N ASN A 189 19.78 -7.52 4.58
CA ASN A 189 20.46 -8.64 3.92
C ASN A 189 19.60 -9.22 2.79
N ILE A 190 18.28 -9.31 2.96
CA ILE A 190 17.36 -9.71 1.88
C ILE A 190 17.39 -8.68 0.74
N PHE A 191 17.35 -7.38 1.06
CA PHE A 191 17.40 -6.31 0.06
C PHE A 191 18.75 -6.17 -0.65
N SER A 192 19.84 -6.59 0.00
CA SER A 192 21.18 -6.58 -0.61
C SER A 192 21.35 -7.71 -1.63
N LYS A 193 20.50 -8.74 -1.60
CA LYS A 193 20.49 -9.84 -2.57
C LYS A 193 19.65 -9.48 -3.80
N PRO A 194 19.96 -10.02 -5.00
CA PRO A 194 19.16 -9.78 -6.21
C PRO A 194 17.69 -10.16 -6.04
N ILE A 195 17.38 -11.15 -5.19
CA ILE A 195 16.02 -11.58 -4.85
C ILE A 195 15.20 -10.44 -4.19
N GLY A 196 15.84 -9.59 -3.38
CA GLY A 196 15.19 -8.48 -2.71
C GLY A 196 14.74 -7.40 -3.69
N TYR A 197 15.57 -7.09 -4.69
CA TYR A 197 15.20 -6.16 -5.76
C TYR A 197 14.06 -6.70 -6.63
N VAL A 198 14.10 -7.99 -6.96
CA VAL A 198 13.02 -8.66 -7.70
C VAL A 198 11.71 -8.59 -6.92
N ALA A 199 11.72 -8.90 -5.62
CA ALA A 199 10.54 -8.79 -4.77
C ALA A 199 10.03 -7.34 -4.65
N LEU A 200 10.94 -6.36 -4.53
CA LEU A 200 10.59 -4.94 -4.43
C LEU A 200 9.89 -4.41 -5.69
N ILE A 201 10.21 -4.96 -6.87
CA ILE A 201 9.56 -4.59 -8.14
C ILE A 201 8.29 -5.42 -8.37
N LEU A 202 8.34 -6.74 -8.14
CA LEU A 202 7.20 -7.63 -8.41
C LEU A 202 6.04 -7.41 -7.44
N LEU A 203 6.30 -7.13 -6.16
CA LEU A 203 5.27 -6.96 -5.15
C LEU A 203 4.30 -5.79 -5.46
N PRO A 204 4.77 -4.57 -5.78
CA PRO A 204 3.88 -3.50 -6.20
C PRO A 204 3.21 -3.78 -7.55
N LEU A 205 3.91 -4.45 -8.47
CA LEU A 205 3.33 -4.81 -9.79
C LEU A 205 2.16 -5.80 -9.63
N LEU A 206 2.32 -6.80 -8.76
CA LEU A 206 1.27 -7.76 -8.41
C LEU A 206 0.11 -7.10 -7.67
N LEU A 207 0.37 -6.15 -6.78
CA LEU A 207 -0.68 -5.38 -6.10
C LEU A 207 -1.51 -4.56 -7.10
N ILE A 208 -0.85 -3.86 -8.03
CA ILE A 208 -1.52 -3.09 -9.09
C ILE A 208 -2.33 -4.03 -9.99
N MET A 209 -1.75 -5.15 -10.41
CA MET A 209 -2.45 -6.17 -11.19
C MET A 209 -3.68 -6.69 -10.45
N SER A 210 -3.57 -6.97 -9.15
CA SER A 210 -4.68 -7.49 -8.33
C SER A 210 -5.85 -6.49 -8.23
N VAL A 211 -5.54 -5.20 -8.10
CA VAL A 211 -6.56 -4.14 -8.08
C VAL A 211 -7.19 -3.96 -9.46
N SER A 212 -6.37 -3.97 -10.52
CA SER A 212 -6.81 -3.73 -11.90
C SER A 212 -7.52 -4.94 -12.52
N PHE A 213 -7.31 -6.14 -11.98
CA PHE A 213 -7.91 -7.37 -12.50
C PHE A 213 -9.43 -7.30 -12.60
N LYS A 214 -10.07 -6.63 -11.63
CA LYS A 214 -11.53 -6.44 -11.62
C LYS A 214 -12.00 -5.56 -12.78
N ASP A 215 -11.27 -4.47 -13.04
CA ASP A 215 -11.57 -3.55 -14.15
C ASP A 215 -11.36 -4.24 -15.52
N VAL A 216 -10.33 -5.09 -15.63
CA VAL A 216 -10.05 -5.87 -16.85
C VAL A 216 -11.13 -6.91 -17.12
N VAL A 217 -11.60 -7.62 -16.09
CA VAL A 217 -12.68 -8.62 -16.24
C VAL A 217 -14.00 -7.96 -16.62
N GLU A 218 -14.33 -6.80 -16.05
CA GLU A 218 -15.56 -6.08 -16.40
C GLU A 218 -15.50 -5.48 -17.81
N ALA A 219 -14.35 -4.96 -18.23
CA ALA A 219 -14.14 -4.51 -19.61
C ALA A 219 -14.26 -5.65 -20.63
N ALA A 220 -13.77 -6.86 -20.29
CA ALA A 220 -13.87 -8.03 -21.15
C ALA A 220 -15.30 -8.57 -21.27
N LYS A 221 -16.15 -8.41 -20.25
CA LYS A 221 -17.57 -8.77 -20.30
C LYS A 221 -18.37 -7.78 -21.14
N ASN A 222 -18.24 -6.49 -20.86
CA ASN A 222 -19.00 -5.47 -21.59
C ASN A 222 -18.70 -5.49 -23.10
N GLY A 223 -17.45 -5.76 -23.50
CA GLY A 223 -17.08 -5.88 -24.91
C GLY A 223 -17.57 -7.16 -25.61
N LYS A 224 -18.04 -8.17 -24.87
CA LYS A 224 -18.77 -9.32 -25.45
C LYS A 224 -20.24 -8.98 -25.64
N ASP A 225 -20.86 -8.41 -24.62
CA ASP A 225 -22.28 -8.04 -24.64
C ASP A 225 -22.56 -7.06 -25.79
N GLU A 226 -21.71 -6.03 -25.97
CA GLU A 226 -21.84 -5.07 -27.09
C GLU A 226 -21.75 -5.74 -28.48
N LYS A 227 -20.88 -6.75 -28.64
CA LYS A 227 -20.75 -7.48 -29.91
C LYS A 227 -21.92 -8.41 -30.16
N GLU A 228 -22.44 -9.05 -29.11
CA GLU A 228 -23.62 -9.90 -29.21
C GLU A 228 -24.85 -9.06 -29.61
N ASP A 229 -25.00 -7.87 -29.05
CA ASP A 229 -26.07 -6.92 -29.39
C ASP A 229 -25.97 -6.40 -30.82
N GLU A 230 -24.76 -6.03 -31.30
CA GLU A 230 -24.54 -5.60 -32.70
C GLU A 230 -24.87 -6.73 -33.69
N VAL A 231 -24.37 -7.95 -33.43
CA VAL A 231 -24.64 -9.12 -34.28
C VAL A 231 -26.13 -9.46 -34.28
N ALA A 232 -26.80 -9.40 -33.12
CA ALA A 232 -28.23 -9.64 -33.03
C ALA A 232 -29.06 -8.59 -33.81
N ALA A 233 -28.66 -7.32 -33.74
CA ALA A 233 -29.30 -6.25 -34.50
C ALA A 233 -29.10 -6.40 -36.01
N GLU A 234 -27.91 -6.80 -36.46
CA GLU A 234 -27.63 -7.07 -37.87
C GLU A 234 -28.43 -8.29 -38.37
N LEU A 235 -28.50 -9.37 -37.57
CA LEU A 235 -29.27 -10.57 -37.90
C LEU A 235 -30.78 -10.27 -38.01
N ALA A 236 -31.32 -9.38 -37.17
CA ALA A 236 -32.72 -8.96 -37.22
C ALA A 236 -33.03 -8.18 -38.51
N ARG A 237 -32.13 -7.28 -38.93
CA ARG A 237 -32.27 -6.52 -40.19
C ARG A 237 -32.26 -7.43 -41.41
N MET A 238 -31.34 -8.40 -41.45
CA MET A 238 -31.26 -9.38 -42.55
C MET A 238 -32.50 -10.29 -42.62
N LYS A 239 -33.14 -10.58 -41.48
CA LYS A 239 -34.41 -11.33 -41.44
C LYS A 239 -35.56 -10.52 -42.03
N GLU A 240 -35.67 -9.25 -41.67
CA GLU A 240 -36.72 -8.37 -42.20
C GLU A 240 -36.56 -8.10 -43.70
N SER A 241 -35.32 -8.01 -44.22
CA SER A 241 -35.07 -7.83 -45.66
C SER A 241 -35.31 -9.10 -46.50
N GLY A 242 -35.59 -10.25 -45.87
CA GLY A 242 -35.70 -11.56 -46.55
C GLY A 242 -34.37 -12.06 -47.12
N GLU A 243 -33.25 -11.35 -46.88
CA GLU A 243 -31.91 -11.75 -47.34
C GLU A 243 -31.36 -12.92 -46.52
N LEU A 244 -31.75 -13.04 -45.25
CA LEU A 244 -31.29 -14.13 -44.40
C LEU A 244 -31.79 -15.50 -44.89
N GLU A 245 -33.05 -15.57 -45.33
CA GLU A 245 -33.64 -16.81 -45.87
C GLU A 245 -32.96 -17.21 -47.19
N LYS A 246 -32.63 -16.24 -48.05
CA LYS A 246 -31.88 -16.49 -49.29
C LYS A 246 -30.48 -17.01 -49.02
N ARG A 247 -29.74 -16.42 -48.07
CA ARG A 247 -28.40 -16.90 -47.69
C ARG A 247 -28.45 -18.26 -47.01
N LEU A 248 -29.47 -18.55 -46.22
CA LEU A 248 -29.66 -19.87 -45.60
C LEU A 248 -29.96 -20.95 -46.66
N ALA A 249 -30.78 -20.63 -47.67
CA ALA A 249 -31.05 -21.53 -48.79
C ALA A 249 -29.78 -21.80 -49.63
N GLU A 250 -29.00 -20.76 -49.94
CA GLU A 250 -27.73 -20.89 -50.66
C GLU A 250 -26.68 -21.72 -49.88
N LEU A 251 -26.63 -21.54 -48.56
CA LEU A 251 -25.76 -22.35 -47.69
C LEU A 251 -26.24 -23.81 -47.57
N ALA A 252 -27.56 -24.05 -47.61
CA ALA A 252 -28.12 -25.40 -47.60
C ALA A 252 -27.81 -26.14 -48.90
N GLU A 253 -28.01 -25.49 -50.06
CA GLU A 253 -27.60 -26.05 -51.35
C GLU A 253 -26.10 -26.34 -51.39
N ARG A 254 -25.25 -25.41 -50.90
CA ARG A 254 -23.80 -25.64 -50.86
C ARG A 254 -23.41 -26.77 -49.93
N ASN A 255 -24.12 -26.97 -48.82
CA ASN A 255 -23.86 -28.09 -47.92
C ASN A 255 -24.36 -29.42 -48.50
N GLU A 256 -25.50 -29.42 -49.20
CA GLU A 256 -26.00 -30.60 -49.92
C GLU A 256 -25.04 -31.00 -51.05
N GLU A 257 -24.51 -30.05 -51.83
CA GLU A 257 -23.47 -30.34 -52.84
C GLU A 257 -22.20 -30.92 -52.22
N VAL A 258 -21.81 -30.43 -51.03
CA VAL A 258 -20.66 -30.96 -50.29
C VAL A 258 -20.94 -32.36 -49.72
N GLU A 259 -22.15 -32.64 -49.23
CA GLU A 259 -22.55 -33.97 -48.76
C GLU A 259 -22.69 -34.99 -49.89
N ASP A 260 -23.20 -34.58 -51.06
CA ASP A 260 -23.31 -35.44 -52.25
C ASP A 260 -21.92 -35.80 -52.81
N SER A 261 -20.95 -34.88 -52.66
CA SER A 261 -19.54 -35.14 -52.96
C SER A 261 -18.80 -35.99 -51.90
N ALA A 262 -19.40 -36.21 -50.74
CA ALA A 262 -18.79 -36.87 -49.58
C ALA A 262 -19.37 -38.26 -49.25
N SER A 263 -20.36 -38.77 -50.01
CA SER A 263 -20.84 -40.15 -49.84
C SER A 263 -19.89 -41.18 -50.50
N PRO A 264 -19.69 -42.37 -49.89
CA PRO A 264 -18.48 -43.15 -50.03
C PRO A 264 -18.57 -44.15 -51.19
N SER A 265 -17.55 -44.18 -52.05
CA SER A 265 -17.27 -45.36 -52.88
C SER A 265 -16.72 -46.49 -51.99
N ASP A 266 -17.64 -47.27 -51.44
CA ASP A 266 -17.37 -48.64 -51.00
C ASP A 266 -17.32 -49.54 -52.24
N ASP A 267 -16.13 -49.96 -52.66
CA ASP A 267 -15.94 -51.32 -53.18
C ASP A 267 -14.46 -51.70 -53.25
N GLY A 268 -14.03 -52.45 -52.22
CA GLY A 268 -13.75 -53.86 -52.46
C GLY A 268 -12.63 -54.27 -53.42
N LYS A 269 -11.53 -54.69 -52.77
CA LYS A 269 -10.85 -56.00 -52.98
C LYS A 269 -9.86 -56.15 -54.15
N LYS A 270 -8.84 -56.95 -53.80
CA LYS A 270 -7.97 -57.82 -54.62
C LYS A 270 -6.88 -57.07 -55.41
N LYS A 271 -5.64 -57.53 -55.54
CA LYS A 271 -4.86 -58.72 -55.13
C LYS A 271 -3.48 -58.51 -55.80
N SER A 272 -2.38 -59.08 -55.26
CA SER A 272 -1.15 -59.52 -55.98
C SER A 272 -0.43 -58.49 -56.89
N GLU A 273 0.85 -58.18 -56.78
CA GLU A 273 2.06 -59.03 -56.68
C GLU A 273 3.25 -58.13 -56.30
#